data_AF-A0A965HLQ3-F1
#
_entry.id   AF-A0A965HLQ3-F1
#
_cell.length_a   1.000
_cell.length_b   1.000
_cell.length_c   1.000
_cell.angle_alpha   90.00
_cell.angle_beta   90.00
_cell.angle_gamma   90.00
#
_symmetry.space_group_name_H-M   'P 1'
#
loop_
_entity.id
_entity.type
_entity.pdbx_description
1 polymer ?
#
loop_
_entity_poly.entity_id
_entity_poly.type
_entity_poly.pdbx_seq_one_letter_code
_entity_poly.pdbx_strand_id
1 'polypeptide(L)'
;MKFFPSDWLSDESLRSCSIGARGLWIDLLSMMAKSNTHGFLLIGGSPATVEQIARIIGEDAKTTRGLLEELERNGVFSRDEKN
;
A
#
# COMPACT_ATOMS: atom_id res chain seq x y z
N MET A 1 12.97 7.59 -2.93
CA MET A 1 12.36 6.76 -4.00
C MET A 1 12.15 7.63 -5.24
N LYS A 2 12.32 7.08 -6.44
CA LYS A 2 12.00 7.76 -7.69
C LYS A 2 10.67 7.18 -8.22
N PHE A 3 9.74 8.03 -8.64
CA PHE A 3 8.49 7.58 -9.26
C PHE A 3 8.71 7.40 -10.76
N PHE A 4 8.23 6.28 -11.31
CA PHE A 4 8.34 5.94 -12.73
C PHE A 4 6.93 5.83 -13.32
N PRO A 5 6.42 6.88 -14.00
CA PRO A 5 5.06 6.89 -14.54
C PRO A 5 4.78 5.74 -15.52
N SER A 6 5.79 5.32 -16.29
CA SER A 6 5.67 4.18 -17.22
C SER A 6 5.40 2.87 -16.49
N ASP A 7 6.16 2.58 -15.43
CA ASP A 7 5.97 1.38 -14.61
C ASP A 7 4.60 1.41 -13.92
N TRP A 8 4.21 2.57 -13.39
CA TRP A 8 2.90 2.78 -12.78
C TRP A 8 1.72 2.49 -13.73
N LEU A 9 1.86 2.85 -15.01
CA LEU A 9 0.81 2.65 -16.01
C LEU A 9 0.81 1.24 -16.61
N SER A 10 1.93 0.52 -16.55
CA SER A 10 2.12 -0.80 -17.17
C SER A 10 1.98 -1.98 -16.20
N ASP A 11 1.93 -1.75 -14.89
CA ASP A 11 1.68 -2.79 -13.89
C ASP A 11 0.25 -3.36 -14.02
N GLU A 12 0.12 -4.53 -14.65
CA GLU A 12 -1.17 -5.17 -14.96
C GLU A 12 -1.97 -5.51 -13.69
N SER A 13 -1.32 -6.04 -12.65
CA SER A 13 -1.94 -6.39 -11.36
C SER A 13 -2.53 -5.17 -10.65
N LEU A 14 -1.79 -4.06 -10.67
CA LEU A 14 -2.28 -2.80 -10.14
C LEU A 14 -3.38 -2.21 -11.04
N ARG A 15 -3.26 -2.36 -12.37
CA ARG A 15 -4.24 -1.85 -13.33
C ARG A 15 -5.56 -2.60 -13.33
N SER A 16 -5.61 -3.84 -12.82
CA SER A 16 -6.85 -4.59 -12.58
C SER A 16 -7.57 -4.17 -11.29
N CYS A 17 -6.94 -3.34 -10.45
CA CYS A 17 -7.55 -2.81 -9.22
C CYS A 17 -8.44 -1.57 -9.48
N SER A 18 -9.35 -1.32 -8.54
CA SER A 18 -10.17 -0.13 -8.45
C SER A 18 -9.32 1.14 -8.33
N ILE A 19 -9.89 2.29 -8.72
CA ILE A 19 -9.20 3.58 -8.60
C ILE A 19 -8.84 3.89 -7.14
N GLY A 20 -9.70 3.50 -6.18
CA GLY A 20 -9.42 3.64 -4.75
C GLY A 20 -8.21 2.82 -4.31
N ALA A 21 -8.13 1.54 -4.71
CA ALA A 21 -7.00 0.68 -4.38
C ALA A 21 -5.69 1.19 -5.00
N ARG A 22 -5.76 1.68 -6.24
CA ARG A 22 -4.60 2.32 -6.90
C ARG A 22 -4.19 3.60 -6.18
N GLY A 23 -5.13 4.45 -5.76
CA GLY A 23 -4.83 5.64 -4.95
C GLY A 23 -4.12 5.27 -3.65
N LEU A 24 -4.69 4.32 -2.90
CA LEU A 24 -4.10 3.80 -1.68
C LEU A 24 -2.66 3.31 -1.89
N TRP A 25 -2.39 2.58 -2.98
CA TRP A 25 -1.05 2.05 -3.24
C TRP A 25 0.02 3.16 -3.37
N ILE A 26 -0.29 4.30 -4.01
CA ILE A 26 0.65 5.44 -4.06
C ILE A 26 0.96 5.98 -2.67
N ASP A 27 -0.04 6.10 -1.81
CA ASP A 27 0.16 6.58 -0.45
C ASP A 27 1.05 5.61 0.34
N LEU A 28 0.81 4.31 0.22
CA LEU A 28 1.64 3.28 0.86
C LEU A 28 3.08 3.29 0.34
N LEU A 29 3.29 3.39 -0.97
CA LEU A 29 4.63 3.55 -1.55
C LEU A 29 5.33 4.81 -1.03
N SER A 30 4.59 5.91 -0.89
CA SER A 30 5.10 7.18 -0.37
C SER A 30 5.46 7.09 1.12
N MET A 31 4.71 6.32 1.91
CA MET A 31 5.02 6.01 3.30
C MET A 31 6.29 5.15 3.40
N MET A 32 6.39 4.07 2.62
CA MET A 32 7.56 3.20 2.59
C MET A 32 8.82 3.93 2.10
N ALA A 33 8.68 4.89 1.19
CA ALA A 33 9.78 5.72 0.70
C ALA A 33 10.40 6.61 1.79
N LYS A 34 9.66 6.92 2.86
CA LYS A 34 10.13 7.68 4.03
C LYS A 34 10.69 6.80 5.15
N SER A 35 10.49 5.49 5.07
CA SER A 35 10.98 4.52 6.07
C SER A 35 12.47 4.25 5.88
N ASN A 36 13.20 4.08 6.98
CA ASN A 36 14.58 3.58 6.95
C ASN A 36 14.67 2.12 6.49
N THR A 37 13.56 1.37 6.58
CA THR A 37 13.47 -0.03 6.12
C THR A 37 12.80 -0.03 4.75
N HIS A 38 13.59 -0.21 3.69
CA HIS A 38 13.08 -0.21 2.32
C HIS A 38 12.20 -1.43 2.03
N GLY A 39 11.08 -1.21 1.34
CA GLY A 39 10.16 -2.26 0.91
C GLY A 39 9.18 -2.75 1.97
N PHE A 40 9.22 -2.19 3.20
CA PHE A 40 8.32 -2.57 4.27
C PHE A 40 7.51 -1.38 4.77
N LEU A 41 6.20 -1.58 4.89
CA LEU A 41 5.28 -0.60 5.47
C LEU A 41 5.30 -0.71 7.00
N LEU A 42 6.24 0.01 7.62
CA LEU A 42 6.42 0.04 9.07
C LEU A 42 6.07 1.42 9.65
N ILE A 43 5.39 1.43 10.80
CA ILE A 43 5.13 2.61 11.63
C ILE A 43 5.75 2.36 13.00
N GLY A 44 6.71 3.19 13.41
CA GLY A 44 7.43 3.00 14.67
C GLY A 44 8.23 1.68 14.73
N GLY A 45 8.64 1.15 13.58
CA GLY A 45 9.38 -0.11 13.48
C GLY A 45 8.53 -1.38 13.49
N SER A 46 7.20 -1.26 13.63
CA SER A 46 6.25 -2.38 13.57
C SER A 46 5.42 -2.32 12.29
N PRO A 47 4.90 -3.45 11.76
CA PRO A 47 3.98 -3.45 10.62
C PRO A 47 2.80 -2.50 10.86
N ALA A 48 2.50 -1.67 9.86
CA ALA A 48 1.39 -0.71 9.96
C ALA A 48 0.04 -1.44 10.05
N THR A 49 -0.79 -1.06 11.02
CA THR A 49 -2.16 -1.60 11.11
C THR A 49 -3.10 -0.90 10.14
N VAL A 50 -4.22 -1.53 9.82
CA VAL A 50 -5.27 -0.94 8.96
C VAL A 50 -5.75 0.40 9.52
N GLU A 51 -5.92 0.50 10.83
CA GLU A 51 -6.41 1.69 11.52
C GLU A 51 -5.40 2.84 11.44
N GLN A 52 -4.10 2.54 11.53
CA GLN A 52 -3.05 3.53 11.35
C GLN A 52 -3.00 4.04 9.91
N ILE A 53 -3.09 3.13 8.93
CA ILE A 53 -3.11 3.49 7.50
C ILE A 53 -4.33 4.38 7.22
N ALA A 54 -5.52 3.94 7.63
CA ALA A 54 -6.78 4.68 7.46
C ALA A 54 -6.69 6.10 8.01
N ARG A 55 -6.14 6.27 9.22
CA ARG A 55 -5.93 7.58 9.84
C ARG A 55 -4.96 8.48 9.06
N ILE A 56 -3.90 7.91 8.47
CA ILE A 56 -2.89 8.67 7.74
C ILE A 56 -3.43 9.15 6.39
N ILE A 57 -4.18 8.29 5.69
CA ILE A 57 -4.75 8.61 4.36
C ILE A 57 -6.06 9.40 4.47
N GLY A 58 -6.65 9.49 5.66
CA GLY A 58 -7.89 10.23 5.89
C GLY A 58 -9.15 9.47 5.46
N GLU A 59 -9.14 8.15 5.53
CA GLU A 59 -10.26 7.27 5.20
C GLU A 59 -10.73 6.43 6.40
N ASP A 60 -11.87 5.77 6.26
CA ASP A 60 -12.35 4.84 7.29
C ASP A 60 -11.66 3.46 7.20
N ALA A 61 -11.57 2.77 8.35
CA ALA A 61 -10.86 1.49 8.45
C ALA A 61 -11.51 0.36 7.64
N LYS A 62 -12.83 0.39 7.42
CA LYS A 62 -13.54 -0.64 6.64
C LYS A 62 -13.23 -0.48 5.15
N THR A 63 -13.31 0.74 4.62
CA THR A 63 -12.92 1.05 3.25
C THR A 63 -11.44 0.72 3.03
N THR A 64 -10.56 1.19 3.92
CA THR A 64 -9.11 0.92 3.86
C THR A 64 -8.82 -0.59 3.84
N ARG A 65 -9.50 -1.39 4.67
CA ARG A 65 -9.36 -2.84 4.68
C ARG A 65 -9.75 -3.47 3.34
N GLY A 66 -10.89 -3.09 2.78
CA GLY A 66 -11.35 -3.62 1.50
C GLY A 66 -10.39 -3.31 0.36
N LEU A 67 -9.81 -2.11 0.35
CA LEU A 67 -8.79 -1.72 -0.64
C LEU A 67 -7.48 -2.51 -0.47
N LEU A 68 -7.03 -2.74 0.77
CA LEU A 68 -5.85 -3.57 1.04
C LEU A 68 -6.07 -5.02 0.61
N GLU A 69 -7.23 -5.60 0.91
CA GLU A 69 -7.59 -6.96 0.48
C GLU A 69 -7.68 -7.09 -1.04
N GLU A 70 -8.12 -6.05 -1.74
CA GLU A 70 -8.11 -6.01 -3.21
C GLU A 70 -6.69 -6.02 -3.77
N LEU A 71 -5.81 -5.15 -3.27
CA LEU A 71 -4.41 -5.09 -3.67
C LEU A 71 -3.68 -6.42 -3.41
N GLU A 72 -3.91 -7.02 -2.24
CA GLU A 72 -3.32 -8.30 -1.86
C GLU A 72 -3.82 -9.45 -2.74
N ARG A 73 -5.13 -9.51 -3.00
CA ARG A 73 -5.74 -10.51 -3.90
C ARG A 73 -5.21 -10.41 -5.32
N ASN A 74 -4.94 -9.21 -5.81
CA ASN A 74 -4.36 -8.98 -7.13
C ASN A 74 -2.83 -9.12 -7.15
N GLY A 75 -2.20 -9.44 -6.02
CA GLY A 75 -0.75 -9.68 -5.94
C GLY A 75 0.10 -8.42 -6.06
N VAL A 76 -0.45 -7.23 -5.77
CA VAL A 76 0.28 -5.96 -5.84
C VAL A 76 1.35 -5.87 -4.74
N PHE A 77 1.08 -6.49 -3.59
CA PHE A 77 2.04 -6.60 -2.50
C PHE A 77 1.91 -7.97 -1.81
N SER A 78 2.92 -8.29 -0.99
CA SER A 78 2.91 -9.45 -0.09
C SER A 78 3.07 -9.01 1.36
N ARG A 79 2.56 -9.81 2.30
CA ARG A 79 2.85 -9.64 3.74
C ARG A 79 4.02 -10.53 4.11
N ASP A 80 4.95 -10.00 4.90
CA ASP A 80 6.03 -10.78 5.50
C ASP A 80 5.55 -11.29 6.86
N GLU A 81 5.43 -12.60 6.99
CA GLU A 81 5.25 -13.25 8.29
C GLU A 81 6.62 -13.32 8.95
N LYS A 82 6.98 -12.30 9.74
CA LYS A 82 8.02 -12.49 10.74
C LYS A 82 7.52 -13.52 11.77
N ASN A 83 7.91 -14.77 11.58
CA ASN A 83 8.01 -15.77 12.66
C ASN A 83 8.98 -15.28 13.74
#